data_AF-A0A359IAI2-F1
#
_entry.id   AF-A0A359IAI2-F1
#
_cell.length_a   1.000
_cell.length_b   1.000
_cell.length_c   1.000
_cell.angle_alpha   90.00
_cell.angle_beta   90.00
_cell.angle_gamma   90.00
#
_symmetry.space_group_name_H-M   'P 1'
#
loop_
_entity.id
_entity.type
_entity.pdbx_description
1 polymer ?
#
loop_
_entity_poly.entity_id
_entity_poly.type
_entity_poly.pdbx_seq_one_letter_code
_entity_poly.pdbx_strand_id
1 'polypeptide(L)' 'PNVAEDHQTKNALALVDKNAAIMVTDADAGETLADTVISLAADKKKLEAMSRNIAAMAMRDSDEAIVDEILKIIDK' A
#
# COMPACT_ATOMS: atom_id res chain seq x y z
N PRO A 1 -2.04 4.11 18.95
CA PRO A 1 -1.44 4.54 17.67
C PRO A 1 -0.29 5.53 17.96
N ASN A 2 0.93 5.01 18.08
CA ASN A 2 2.10 5.78 18.50
C ASN A 2 3.15 5.77 17.39
N VAL A 3 2.99 6.60 16.36
CA VAL A 3 4.06 6.83 15.36
C VAL A 3 4.02 8.30 14.95
N ALA A 4 5.12 9.02 15.16
CA ALA A 4 5.14 10.48 15.24
C ALA A 4 5.45 11.22 13.92
N GLU A 5 5.37 10.56 12.75
CA GLU A 5 5.90 11.15 11.51
C GLU A 5 5.13 10.71 10.24
N ASP A 6 3.86 11.12 10.10
CA ASP A 6 3.05 10.99 8.86
C ASP A 6 3.12 9.62 8.15
N HIS A 7 3.35 8.55 8.92
CA HIS A 7 3.74 7.25 8.39
C HIS A 7 2.61 6.60 7.60
N GLN A 8 1.35 6.89 7.96
CA GLN A 8 0.19 6.39 7.23
C GLN A 8 0.16 6.97 5.81
N THR A 9 0.42 8.27 5.65
CA THR A 9 0.50 8.91 4.35
C THR A 9 1.66 8.35 3.53
N LYS A 10 2.84 8.14 4.15
CA LYS A 10 3.98 7.50 3.46
C LYS A 10 3.65 6.09 2.97
N ASN A 11 2.96 5.29 3.78
CA ASN A 11 2.53 3.95 3.40
C ASN A 11 1.52 3.98 2.24
N ALA A 12 0.57 4.92 2.26
CA ALA A 12 -0.40 5.09 1.18
C ALA A 12 0.30 5.53 -0.12
N LEU A 13 1.20 6.53 -0.05
CA LEU A 13 1.95 7.03 -1.20
C LEU A 13 2.82 5.94 -1.86
N ALA A 14 3.43 5.05 -1.07
CA ALA A 14 4.20 3.93 -1.60
C ALA A 14 3.38 3.06 -2.59
N LEU A 15 2.08 2.94 -2.36
CA LEU A 15 1.14 2.20 -3.22
C LEU A 15 0.63 3.07 -4.39
N VAL A 16 0.26 4.32 -4.09
CA VAL A 16 -0.29 5.27 -5.08
C VAL A 16 0.74 5.57 -6.17
N ASP A 17 2.00 5.82 -5.79
CA ASP A 17 3.09 6.14 -6.73
C ASP A 17 3.39 4.99 -7.69
N LYS A 18 3.01 3.75 -7.31
CA LYS A 18 3.11 2.56 -8.15
C LYS A 18 1.82 2.25 -8.90
N ASN A 19 0.82 3.14 -8.87
CA ASN A 19 -0.50 2.94 -9.45
C ASN A 19 -1.18 1.64 -8.92
N ALA A 20 -0.91 1.29 -7.66
CA ALA A 20 -1.46 0.11 -7.00
C ALA A 20 -2.65 0.45 -6.06
N ALA A 21 -2.82 1.73 -5.72
CA ALA A 21 -3.90 2.23 -4.88
C ALA A 21 -4.42 3.59 -5.37
N ILE A 22 -5.62 3.96 -4.91
CA ILE A 22 -6.15 5.32 -4.99
C ILE A 22 -6.25 5.83 -3.55
N MET A 23 -5.69 7.01 -3.28
CA MET A 23 -5.78 7.63 -1.96
C MET A 23 -6.94 8.61 -1.92
N VAL A 24 -7.75 8.50 -0.88
CA VAL A 24 -8.78 9.47 -0.49
C VAL A 24 -8.39 9.94 0.91
N THR A 25 -8.21 11.25 1.10
CA THR A 25 -7.84 11.79 2.41
C THR A 25 -9.06 11.83 3.32
N ASP A 26 -8.86 11.86 4.64
CA ASP A 26 -9.96 11.99 5.60
C ASP A 26 -10.77 13.28 5.37
N ALA A 27 -10.11 14.36 4.94
CA ALA A 27 -10.76 15.63 4.63
C ALA A 27 -11.69 15.51 3.41
N ASP A 28 -11.29 14.73 2.40
CA ASP A 28 -12.06 14.56 1.15
C ASP A 28 -13.04 13.39 1.20
N ALA A 29 -12.96 12.52 2.23
CA ALA A 29 -13.69 11.27 2.29
C ALA A 29 -15.21 11.45 2.28
N GLY A 30 -15.71 12.48 2.98
CA GLY A 30 -17.14 12.78 3.04
C GLY A 30 -17.74 13.11 1.67
N GLU A 31 -16.94 13.67 0.77
CA GLU A 31 -17.40 14.11 -0.56
C GLU A 31 -17.08 13.09 -1.64
N THR A 32 -15.90 12.45 -1.59
CA THR A 32 -15.34 11.76 -2.76
C THR A 32 -15.25 10.24 -2.61
N LEU A 33 -15.36 9.69 -1.39
CA LEU A 33 -15.09 8.27 -1.15
C LEU A 33 -16.09 7.37 -1.89
N ALA A 34 -17.39 7.66 -1.76
CA ALA A 34 -18.44 6.84 -2.36
C ALA A 34 -18.30 6.79 -3.90
N ASP A 35 -18.15 7.96 -4.52
CA ASP A 35 -18.00 8.09 -5.96
C ASP A 35 -16.72 7.42 -6.48
N THR A 36 -15.62 7.54 -5.73
CA THR A 36 -14.35 6.88 -6.04
C THR A 36 -14.51 5.36 -6.05
N VAL A 37 -15.15 4.80 -5.02
CA VAL A 37 -15.38 3.35 -4.90
C VAL A 37 -16.29 2.84 -6.01
N ILE A 38 -17.42 3.51 -6.26
CA ILE A 38 -18.39 3.11 -7.30
C ILE A 38 -17.74 3.17 -8.69
N SER A 39 -17.03 4.26 -8.99
CA SER A 39 -16.34 4.45 -10.27
C SER A 39 -15.24 3.40 -10.48
N LEU A 40 -14.46 3.10 -9.43
CA LEU A 40 -13.42 2.08 -9.50
C LEU A 40 -14.02 0.68 -9.68
N ALA A 41 -15.10 0.35 -8.97
CA ALA A 41 -15.78 -0.94 -9.11
C ALA A 41 -16.32 -1.18 -10.52
N ALA A 42 -16.73 -0.12 -11.21
CA ALA A 42 -17.19 -0.18 -12.60
C ALA A 42 -16.04 -0.26 -13.64
N ASP A 43 -14.81 0.13 -13.28
CA ASP A 43 -13.66 0.13 -14.18
C ASP A 43 -12.79 -1.13 -14.01
N LYS A 44 -13.20 -2.20 -14.70
CA LYS A 44 -12.49 -3.48 -14.70
C LYS A 44 -11.03 -3.34 -15.15
N LYS A 45 -10.75 -2.48 -16.13
CA LYS A 45 -9.39 -2.31 -16.67
C LYS A 45 -8.47 -1.69 -15.62
N LYS A 46 -8.96 -0.69 -14.88
CA LYS A 46 -8.23 -0.06 -13.79
C LYS A 46 -8.01 -1.01 -12.62
N LEU A 47 -9.03 -1.79 -12.24
CA LEU A 47 -8.90 -2.84 -11.22
C LEU A 47 -7.84 -3.88 -11.59
N GLU A 48 -7.82 -4.35 -12.83
CA GLU A 48 -6.81 -5.31 -13.30
C GLU A 48 -5.40 -4.71 -13.29
N ALA A 49 -5.25 -3.44 -13.68
CA ALA A 49 -3.97 -2.75 -13.62
C ALA A 49 -3.46 -2.59 -12.18
N MET A 50 -4.32 -2.11 -11.27
CA MET A 50 -3.99 -1.99 -9.85
C MET A 50 -3.63 -3.35 -9.23
N SER A 51 -4.39 -4.40 -9.57
CA SER A 51 -4.15 -5.77 -9.11
C SER A 51 -2.78 -6.31 -9.56
N ARG A 52 -2.37 -6.05 -10.81
CA ARG A 52 -1.03 -6.42 -11.29
C ARG A 52 0.07 -5.63 -10.57
N ASN A 53 -0.13 -4.33 -10.37
CA ASN A 53 0.86 -3.47 -9.75
C ASN A 53 1.08 -3.82 -8.28
N ILE A 54 0.00 -4.06 -7.51
CA ILE A 54 0.13 -4.46 -6.10
C ILE A 54 0.80 -5.82 -5.96
N ALA A 55 0.50 -6.78 -6.84
CA ALA A 55 1.14 -8.09 -6.83
C ALA A 55 2.64 -8.00 -7.11
N ALA A 56 3.06 -7.09 -8.00
CA ALA A 56 4.47 -6.85 -8.29
C ALA A 56 5.25 -6.21 -7.13
N MET A 57 4.56 -5.59 -6.17
CA MET A 57 5.15 -5.02 -4.96
C MET A 57 5.32 -6.04 -3.83
N ALA A 58 4.85 -7.28 -3.99
CA ALA A 58 4.90 -8.29 -2.96
C ALA A 58 6.36 -8.64 -2.62
N MET A 59 6.77 -8.40 -1.38
CA MET A 59 7.99 -8.93 -0.80
C MET A 59 7.69 -10.30 -0.18
N ARG A 60 7.91 -11.35 -0.96
CA ARG A 60 7.79 -12.73 -0.49
C ARG A 60 8.90 -13.03 0.52
N ASP A 61 8.63 -13.96 1.41
CA ASP A 61 9.61 -14.50 2.36
C ASP A 61 10.24 -13.40 3.24
N SER A 62 9.46 -12.33 3.51
CA SER A 62 9.91 -11.19 4.31
C SER A 62 10.25 -11.59 5.74
N ASP A 63 9.54 -12.59 6.28
CA ASP A 63 9.81 -13.20 7.58
C ASP A 63 11.15 -13.94 7.60
N GLU A 64 11.45 -14.75 6.57
CA GLU A 64 12.77 -15.40 6.42
C GLU A 64 13.88 -14.36 6.31
N ALA A 65 13.70 -13.32 5.49
CA ALA A 65 14.67 -12.24 5.34
C ALA A 65 14.94 -11.49 6.66
N ILE A 66 13.91 -11.32 7.50
CA ILE A 66 14.08 -10.74 8.85
C ILE A 66 14.87 -11.68 9.75
N VAL A 67 14.57 -12.98 9.75
CA VAL A 67 15.30 -13.98 10.55
C VAL A 67 16.76 -14.02 10.15
N ASP A 68 17.06 -14.05 8.86
CA ASP A 68 18.43 -14.03 8.34
C ASP A 68 19.19 -12.80 8.81
N GLU A 69 18.56 -11.62 8.83
CA GLU A 69 19.19 -10.40 9.30
C GLU A 69 19.45 -10.43 10.81
N ILE A 70 18.55 -11.01 11.60
CA ILE A 70 18.75 -11.22 13.03
C ILE A 70 19.94 -12.17 13.28
N LEU A 71 20.03 -13.29 12.57
CA LEU A 71 21.12 -14.26 12.72
C LEU A 71 22.48 -13.63 12.42
N LYS A 72 22.60 -12.81 11.38
CA LYS A 72 23.84 -12.06 11.07
C LYS A 72 24.28 -11.10 12.19
N ILE A 73 23.33 -10.54 12.94
CA ILE A 73 23.64 -9.65 14.07
C ILE A 73 24.11 -10.45 15.28
N ILE A 74 23.56 -11.65 15.49
CA ILE A 74 23.89 -12.53 16.63
C ILE A 74 25.22 -13.25 16.44
N ASP A 75 25.57 -13.66 15.21
CA ASP A 75 26.83 -14.35 14.89
C ASP A 75 28.05 -13.40 14.81
N LYS A 76 27.91 -12.17 15.30
CA LYS A 76 28.97 -11.17 15.44
C LYS A 76 29.48 -11.10 16.88
#